data_AF-A0A3B0SN15-F1
#
_entry.id   AF-A0A3B0SN15-F1
#
_cell.length_a   1.000
_cell.length_b   1.000
_cell.length_c   1.000
_cell.angle_alpha   90.00
_cell.angle_beta   90.00
_cell.angle_gamma   90.00
#
_symmetry.space_group_name_H-M   'P 1'
#
loop_
_entity.id
_entity.type
_entity.pdbx_description
1 polymer ?
#
loop_
_entity_poly.entity_id
_entity_poly.type
_entity_poly.pdbx_seq_one_letter_code
_entity_poly.pdbx_strand_id
1 'polypeptide(L)' 'AIKSASPRQIETIDMARRGLHDEGSEILQERLGGKVRMDFPTARRLFTLICVLQIR' A
#
# COMPACT_ATOMS: atom_id res chain seq x y z
N ALA A 1 1.88 12.84 13.21
CA ALA A 1 0.61 13.28 12.60
C ALA A 1 -0.65 12.90 13.39
N ILE A 2 -0.72 11.73 14.05
CA ILE A 2 -1.99 11.20 14.61
C ILE A 2 -2.43 11.84 15.95
N LYS A 3 -1.57 12.60 16.64
CA LYS A 3 -1.82 13.01 18.04
C LYS A 3 -2.97 14.02 18.25
N SER A 4 -3.54 14.62 17.20
CA SER A 4 -4.58 15.67 17.30
C SER A 4 -5.76 15.51 16.34
N ALA A 5 -5.83 14.42 15.58
CA ALA A 5 -6.90 14.20 14.61
C ALA A 5 -8.13 13.54 15.27
N SER A 6 -9.34 13.94 14.86
CA SER A 6 -10.57 13.27 15.29
C SER A 6 -10.64 11.83 14.74
N PRO A 7 -11.42 10.92 15.39
CA PRO A 7 -11.58 9.54 14.91
C PRO A 7 -11.96 9.45 13.43
N ARG A 8 -12.88 10.30 12.97
CA ARG A 8 -13.31 10.35 11.56
C ARG A 8 -12.19 10.75 10.61
N GLN A 9 -11.31 11.68 11.02
CA GLN A 9 -10.15 12.07 10.22
C GLN A 9 -9.12 10.95 10.16
N ILE A 10 -8.88 10.24 11.27
CA ILE A 10 -7.99 9.07 11.29
C ILE A 10 -8.51 7.99 10.33
N GLU A 11 -9.80 7.66 10.40
CA GLU A 11 -10.42 6.69 9.50
C GLU A 11 -10.29 7.10 8.02
N THR A 12 -10.54 8.38 7.72
CA THR A 12 -10.39 8.92 6.36
C THR A 12 -8.95 8.75 5.85
N ILE A 13 -7.96 9.03 6.71
CA ILE A 13 -6.53 8.85 6.38
C ILE A 13 -6.21 7.38 6.17
N ASP A 14 -6.71 6.48 7.01
CA ASP A 14 -6.45 5.05 6.91
C ASP A 14 -7.14 4.42 5.69
N MET A 15 -8.31 4.92 5.30
CA MET A 15 -8.94 4.58 4.02
C MET A 15 -8.11 5.06 2.83
N ALA A 16 -7.65 6.31 2.84
CA ALA A 16 -6.81 6.85 1.77
C ALA A 16 -5.49 6.06 1.63
N ARG A 17 -4.85 5.72 2.75
CA ARG A 17 -3.66 4.86 2.77
C ARG A 17 -3.93 3.48 2.20
N ARG A 18 -5.06 2.87 2.56
CA ARG A 18 -5.45 1.59 1.98
C ARG A 18 -5.55 1.70 0.46
N GLY A 19 -6.30 2.68 -0.05
CA GLY A 19 -6.42 2.94 -1.50
C GLY A 19 -5.07 3.06 -2.20
N LEU A 20 -4.15 3.87 -1.66
CA LEU A 20 -2.80 4.01 -2.23
C LEU A 20 -2.01 2.71 -2.27
N HIS A 21 -2.09 1.89 -1.22
CA HIS A 21 -1.43 0.60 -1.22
C HIS A 21 -2.12 -0.41 -2.15
N ASP A 22 -3.44 -0.36 -2.31
CA ASP A 22 -4.16 -1.19 -3.29
C ASP A 22 -3.67 -0.87 -4.70
N GLU A 23 -3.73 0.40 -5.10
CA GLU A 23 -3.27 0.87 -6.41
C GLU A 23 -1.80 0.54 -6.67
N GLY A 24 -0.93 0.81 -5.69
CA GLY A 24 0.49 0.47 -5.79
C GLY A 24 0.76 -1.03 -5.96
N SER A 25 -0.12 -1.88 -5.42
CA SER A 25 -0.01 -3.34 -5.55
C SER A 25 -0.41 -3.82 -6.94
N GLU A 26 -1.45 -3.23 -7.54
CA GLU A 26 -1.85 -3.51 -8.91
C GLU A 26 -0.73 -3.14 -9.89
N ILE A 27 -0.16 -1.93 -9.73
CA ILE A 27 0.97 -1.46 -10.54
C ILE A 27 2.17 -2.41 -10.38
N LEU A 28 2.50 -2.82 -9.15
CA LEU A 28 3.60 -3.75 -8.89
C LEU A 28 3.37 -5.10 -9.59
N GLN A 29 2.15 -5.63 -9.51
CA GLN A 29 1.78 -6.89 -10.13
C GLN A 29 1.88 -6.81 -11.67
N GLU A 30 1.38 -5.72 -12.27
CA GLU A 30 1.47 -5.48 -13.72
C GLU A 30 2.94 -5.41 -14.18
N ARG A 31 3.76 -4.64 -13.48
CA ARG A 31 5.19 -4.46 -13.83
C ARG A 31 6.01 -5.74 -13.73
N LEU A 32 5.59 -6.67 -12.87
CA LEU A 32 6.27 -7.95 -12.66
C LEU A 32 5.62 -9.12 -13.41
N GLY A 33 4.47 -8.93 -14.07
CA GLY A 33 3.67 -10.00 -14.68
C GLY A 33 4.39 -10.86 -15.73
N GLY A 34 5.45 -10.36 -16.36
CA GLY A 34 6.30 -11.12 -17.29
C GLY A 34 7.52 -11.79 -16.66
N LYS A 35 7.75 -11.61 -15.35
CA LYS A 35 8.95 -12.08 -14.63
C LYS A 35 8.62 -12.99 -13.47
N VAL A 36 7.58 -12.66 -12.70
CA VAL A 36 7.18 -13.37 -11.50
C VAL A 36 5.66 -13.41 -11.43
N ARG A 37 5.09 -14.62 -11.35
CA ARG A 37 3.67 -14.79 -11.09
C ARG A 37 3.40 -14.58 -9.60
N MET A 38 2.50 -13.66 -9.28
CA MET A 38 2.05 -13.42 -7.90
C MET A 38 0.55 -13.12 -7.87
N ASP A 39 -0.06 -13.44 -6.74
CA ASP A 39 -1.42 -13.00 -6.42
C ASP A 39 -1.42 -11.60 -5.79
N PHE A 40 -2.60 -10.96 -5.79
CA PHE A 40 -2.75 -9.61 -5.26
C PHE A 40 -2.37 -9.49 -3.77
N PRO A 41 -2.74 -10.43 -2.87
CA PRO A 41 -2.28 -10.38 -1.47
C PRO A 41 -0.76 -10.40 -1.32
N THR A 42 -0.04 -11.14 -2.18
CA THR A 42 1.43 -11.17 -2.19
C THR A 42 2.01 -9.85 -2.70
N ALA A 43 1.47 -9.32 -3.81
CA ALA A 43 1.85 -7.99 -4.31
C ALA A 43 1.65 -6.89 -3.25
N ARG A 44 0.54 -6.95 -2.49
CA ARG A 44 0.22 -6.02 -1.40
C ARG A 44 1.21 -6.07 -0.24
N ARG A 45 1.63 -7.27 0.15
CA ARG A 45 2.66 -7.44 1.19
C ARG A 45 4.01 -6.91 0.71
N LEU A 46 4.39 -7.21 -0.52
CA LEU A 46 5.65 -6.73 -1.09
C LEU A 46 5.69 -5.21 -1.25
N PHE A 47 4.61 -4.60 -1.77
CA PHE A 47 4.50 -3.14 -1.88
C PHE A 47 4.61 -2.46 -0.51
N THR A 48 3.96 -3.04 0.51
CA THR A 48 4.07 -2.54 1.89
C THR A 48 5.51 -2.58 2.40
N LEU A 49 6.26 -3.65 2.15
CA LEU A 49 7.68 -3.73 2.50
C LEU A 49 8.52 -2.68 1.78
N ILE A 50 8.28 -2.47 0.48
CA ILE A 50 8.96 -1.43 -0.32
C ILE A 50 8.73 -0.05 0.31
N CYS A 51 7.47 0.31 0.62
CA CYS A 51 7.15 1.58 1.25
C CYS A 51 7.90 1.77 2.58
N VAL A 52 7.94 0.74 3.43
CA VAL A 52 8.65 0.80 4.72
C VAL A 52 10.16 1.02 4.52
N LEU A 53 10.76 0.42 3.48
CA LEU A 53 12.18 0.57 3.19
C LEU A 53 12.51 1.95 2.59
N GLN A 54 11.60 2.53 1.80
CA GLN A 54 11.76 3.84 1.16
C GLN A 54 11.61 5.03 2.15
N ILE A 55 10.93 4.81 3.28
CA ILE A 55 10.69 5.85 4.31
C ILE A 55 11.90 6.01 5.26
N ARG A 56 12.97 5.23 5.08
CA ARG A 56 14.25 5.41 5.77
C ARG A 56 15.14 6.40 5.01
#